data_AF-A0A2G6CIU1-F1
#
_entry.id   AF-A0A2G6CIU1-F1
#
_cell.length_a   1.000
_cell.length_b   1.000
_cell.length_c   1.000
_cell.angle_alpha   90.00
_cell.angle_beta   90.00
_cell.angle_gamma   90.00
#
_symmetry.space_group_name_H-M   'P 1'
#
loop_
_entity.id
_entity.type
_entity.pdbx_description
1 polymer ?
#
loop_
_entity_poly.entity_id
_entity_poly.type
_entity_poly.pdbx_seq_one_letter_code
_entity_poly.pdbx_strand_id
1 'polypeptide(L)' 'MVNKQGKITNVSIHKSSGYRKIDKALTKQARRGKFHPFKNKNGVPVSGYLFLTIAVQIS' A
#
# COMPACT_ATOMS: atom_id res chain seq x y z
N MET A 1 -5.77 -0.85 -2.61
CA MET A 1 -6.41 -2.18 -2.70
C MET A 1 -5.34 -3.22 -3.00
N VAL A 2 -5.44 -4.38 -2.36
CA VAL A 2 -4.61 -5.55 -2.59
C VAL A 2 -5.51 -6.71 -3.04
N ASN A 3 -5.12 -7.44 -4.07
CA ASN A 3 -5.89 -8.58 -4.58
C ASN A 3 -5.56 -9.89 -3.85
N LYS A 4 -6.26 -10.98 -4.19
CA LYS A 4 -6.10 -12.32 -3.61
C LYS A 4 -4.68 -12.91 -3.76
N GLN A 5 -3.84 -12.38 -4.64
CA GLN A 5 -2.45 -12.81 -4.84
C GLN A 5 -1.45 -11.88 -4.13
N GLY A 6 -1.93 -10.91 -3.35
CA GLY A 6 -1.10 -9.94 -2.66
C GLY A 6 -0.58 -8.81 -3.55
N LYS A 7 -1.02 -8.73 -4.82
CA LYS A 7 -0.66 -7.64 -5.73
C LYS A 7 -1.44 -6.39 -5.37
N ILE A 8 -0.74 -5.27 -5.28
CA ILE A 8 -1.34 -3.96 -5.10
C ILE A 8 -1.94 -3.52 -6.44
N THR A 9 -3.25 -3.30 -6.46
CA THR A 9 -3.99 -2.89 -7.68
C THR A 9 -4.31 -1.41 -7.69
N ASN A 10 -4.36 -0.76 -6.52
CA ASN A 10 -4.60 0.67 -6.41
C ASN A 10 -3.87 1.25 -5.19
N VAL A 11 -3.26 2.43 -5.36
CA VAL A 11 -2.58 3.22 -4.34
C VAL A 11 -3.06 4.67 -4.44
N SER A 12 -3.51 5.21 -3.31
CA SER A 12 -3.89 6.61 -3.14
C SER A 12 -3.27 7.16 -1.86
N ILE A 13 -3.06 8.48 -1.84
CA ILE A 13 -2.60 9.20 -0.65
C ILE A 13 -3.85 9.65 0.11
N HIS A 14 -4.00 9.18 1.35
CA HIS A 14 -5.10 9.61 2.21
C HIS A 14 -4.78 10.93 2.95
N LYS A 15 -3.52 11.11 3.36
CA LYS A 15 -3.01 12.34 3.97
C LYS A 15 -1.63 12.65 3.38
N SER A 16 -1.48 13.85 2.81
CA SER A 16 -0.21 14.30 2.22
C SER A 16 0.84 14.55 3.29
N SER A 17 2.11 14.34 2.94
CA SER A 17 3.25 14.75 3.77
C SER A 17 3.50 16.27 3.75
N GLY A 18 2.83 17.02 2.87
CA GLY A 18 3.15 18.42 2.56
C GLY A 18 4.22 18.57 1.46
N TYR A 19 4.89 17.48 1.05
CA TYR A 19 5.96 17.51 0.05
C TYR A 19 5.61 16.67 -1.19
N ARG A 20 5.16 17.33 -2.25
CA ARG A 20 4.71 16.67 -3.50
C ARG A 20 5.72 15.68 -4.10
N LYS A 21 7.02 15.98 -4.04
CA LYS A 21 8.08 15.09 -4.56
C LYS A 21 8.15 13.78 -3.76
N ILE A 22 8.03 13.86 -2.44
CA ILE A 22 8.06 12.70 -1.53
C ILE A 22 6.81 11.87 -1.72
N ASP A 23 5.64 12.51 -1.72
CA ASP A 23 4.33 11.87 -1.99
C ASP A 23 4.34 11.07 -3.31
N LYS A 24 4.89 11.66 -4.38
CA LYS A 24 5.03 10.99 -5.68
C LYS A 24 6.00 9.81 -5.62
N ALA A 25 7.14 9.97 -4.94
CA ALA A 25 8.13 8.91 -4.81
C ALA A 25 7.58 7.72 -4.00
N LEU A 26 6.93 7.99 -2.86
CA LEU A 26 6.29 6.98 -2.02
C LEU A 26 5.19 6.24 -2.77
N THR A 27 4.32 6.96 -3.50
CA THR A 27 3.27 6.34 -4.32
C THR A 27 3.87 5.40 -5.37
N LYS A 28 4.96 5.81 -6.03
CA LYS A 28 5.66 4.98 -7.03
C LYS A 28 6.28 3.73 -6.40
N GLN A 29 6.88 3.87 -5.21
CA GLN A 29 7.46 2.74 -4.48
C GLN A 29 6.37 1.77 -4.00
N ALA A 30 5.30 2.28 -3.38
CA ALA A 30 4.19 1.47 -2.90
C ALA A 30 3.57 0.62 -4.02
N ARG A 31 3.39 1.17 -5.23
CA ARG A 31 2.87 0.42 -6.40
C ARG A 31 3.71 -0.78 -6.82
N ARG A 32 5.00 -0.81 -6.46
CA ARG A 32 5.92 -1.92 -6.79
C ARG A 32 5.94 -3.00 -5.70
N GLY A 33 5.37 -2.72 -4.53
CA GLY A 33 5.29 -3.66 -3.43
C GLY A 33 4.35 -4.83 -3.73
N LYS A 34 4.53 -5.89 -2.94
CA LYS A 34 3.65 -7.06 -2.93
C LYS A 34 3.48 -7.50 -1.49
N PHE A 35 2.25 -7.79 -1.10
CA PHE A 35 1.93 -8.37 0.20
C PHE A 35 1.88 -9.89 0.11
N HIS A 36 1.99 -10.56 1.25
CA HIS A 36 1.46 -11.92 1.35
C HIS A 36 -0.07 -11.87 1.20
N PRO A 37 -0.71 -12.83 0.51
CA PRO A 37 -2.16 -12.90 0.41
C PRO A 37 -2.84 -12.82 1.77
N PHE A 38 -3.80 -11.91 1.91
CA PHE A 38 -4.67 -11.89 3.07
C PHE A 38 -5.57 -13.12 3.04
N LYS A 39 -5.79 -13.75 4.19
CA LYS A 39 -6.62 -14.94 4.32
C LYS A 39 -7.77 -14.67 5.29
N ASN A 40 -8.94 -15.23 5.01
CA ASN A 40 -10.04 -15.25 5.99
C ASN A 40 -9.78 -16.32 7.07
N LYS A 41 -10.71 -16.45 8.03
CA LYS A 41 -10.64 -17.43 9.13
C LYS A 41 -10.51 -18.90 8.66
N ASN A 42 -10.89 -19.21 7.42
CA ASN A 42 -10.81 -20.54 6.84
C ASN A 42 -9.57 -20.73 5.94
N GLY A 43 -8.63 -19.77 5.95
CA GLY A 43 -7.40 -19.85 5.16
C GLY A 43 -7.55 -19.48 3.67
N VAL A 44 -8.74 -19.07 3.21
CA VAL A 44 -9.00 -18.74 1.81
C VAL A 44 -8.48 -17.33 1.49
N PRO A 45 -7.70 -17.14 0.40
CA PRO A 45 -7.22 -15.82 0.00
C PRO A 45 -8.34 -14.83 -0.36
N VAL A 46 -8.25 -13.61 0.15
CA VAL A 46 -9.22 -12.53 -0.05
C VAL A 46 -8.53 -11.23 -0.50
N SER A 47 -9.30 -10.37 -1.18
CA SER A 47 -8.88 -9.01 -1.51
C SER A 47 -9.21 -8.06 -0.35
N GLY A 48 -8.49 -6.95 -0.21
CA GLY A 48 -8.73 -6.00 0.87
C GLY A 48 -8.25 -4.57 0.60
N TYR A 49 -8.76 -3.65 1.41
CA TYR A 49 -8.24 -2.28 1.54
C TYR A 49 -7.29 -2.23 2.73
N LEU A 50 -6.22 -1.47 2.59
CA LEU A 50 -5.20 -1.29 3.61
C LEU A 50 -4.88 0.21 3.69
N PHE A 51 -4.87 0.74 4.90
CA PHE A 51 -4.45 2.11 5.20
C PHE A 51 -3.18 2.03 6.03
N LEU A 52 -2.08 2.57 5.49
CA LEU A 52 -0.78 2.62 6.15
C LEU A 52 -0.33 4.07 6.27
N THR A 53 0.20 4.41 7.44
CA THR A 53 0.94 5.66 7.64
C THR A 53 2.42 5.37 7.43
N ILE A 54 3.09 6.17 6.59
CA ILE A 54 4.52 6.04 6.31
C ILE A 54 5.22 7.27 6.86
N ALA A 55 6.19 7.07 7.76
CA ALA A 55 7.11 8.10 8.20
C ALA A 55 8.39 8.06 7.35
N VAL A 56 8.86 9.22 6.92
CA VAL A 56 10.09 9.36 6.14
C VAL A 56 11.01 10.32 6.88
N GLN A 57 12.23 9.88 7.16
CA GLN A 57 13.28 10.75 7.67
C GLN A 57 14.09 11.29 6.50
N ILE A 58 14.23 12.60 6.43
CA ILE A 58 15.07 13.29 5.43
C ILE A 58 16.36 13.66 6.16
N SER A 59 17.49 13.26 5.59
CA SER A 59 18.85 13.55 6.09
C SER A 59 19.45 14.71 5.31
#